data_AF-A0A2T7P6T4-F1
#
_entry.id   AF-A0A2T7P6T4-F1
#
_cell.length_a   1.000
_cell.length_b   1.000
_cell.length_c   1.000
_cell.angle_alpha   90.00
_cell.angle_beta   90.00
_cell.angle_gamma   90.00
#
_symmetry.space_group_name_H-M   'P 1'
#
loop_
_entity.id
_entity.type
_entity.pdbx_description
1 polymer ?
#
loop_
_entity_poly.entity_id
_entity_poly.type
_entity_poly.pdbx_seq_one_letter_code
_entity_poly.pdbx_strand_id
1 'polypeptide(L)'
;MKFWAACDLRIDQGVFDTSGPVWKAQRKVSTQILRELGMGRNVLAVKIEEEVKEYIRVISESQGQPLDLAHLTQASVSNNICSIVLGKRFEIRE
;
A
#
# COMPACT_ATOMS: atom_id res chain seq x y z
N MET A 1 10.18 11.64 44.28
CA MET A 1 9.52 10.32 44.17
C MET A 1 9.22 10.06 42.70
N LYS A 2 9.96 9.11 42.09
CA LYS A 2 9.72 8.37 40.82
C LYS A 2 8.84 9.10 39.78
N PHE A 3 9.35 9.85 38.79
CA PHE A 3 10.44 9.58 37.82
C PHE A 3 10.29 8.26 37.05
N TRP A 4 9.13 8.00 36.44
CA TRP A 4 8.98 7.07 35.31
C TRP A 4 7.90 7.59 34.35
N ALA A 5 8.31 8.52 33.48
CA ALA A 5 7.80 8.58 32.12
C ALA A 5 8.40 7.38 31.39
N ALA A 6 7.82 6.20 31.56
CA ALA A 6 8.11 5.08 30.68
C ALA A 6 7.29 5.33 29.43
N CYS A 7 7.98 5.46 28.29
CA CYS A 7 7.38 5.41 26.96
C CYS A 7 6.28 4.34 26.93
N ASP A 8 5.04 4.78 26.92
CA ASP A 8 3.94 3.98 26.41
C ASP A 8 4.20 3.90 24.90
N LEU A 9 5.00 2.91 24.49
CA LEU A 9 5.14 2.52 23.09
C LEU A 9 3.82 1.85 22.71
N ARG A 10 2.77 2.65 22.65
CA ARG A 10 1.41 2.26 22.37
C ARG A 10 1.40 1.78 20.93
N ILE A 11 1.30 0.47 20.73
CA ILE A 11 1.22 -0.13 19.38
C ILE A 11 -0.13 0.26 18.71
N ASP A 12 -1.11 0.73 19.48
CA ASP A 12 -2.42 1.19 18.99
C ASP A 12 -2.39 2.62 18.38
N GLN A 13 -1.53 2.87 17.40
CA GLN A 13 -1.39 4.21 16.78
C GLN A 13 -2.05 4.32 15.40
N GLY A 14 -2.53 3.21 14.83
CA GLY A 14 -3.07 3.15 13.48
C GLY A 14 -4.59 3.22 13.39
N VAL A 15 -5.09 3.45 12.17
CA VAL A 15 -6.54 3.39 11.84
C VAL A 15 -7.12 2.00 12.12
N PHE A 16 -6.31 0.94 12.14
CA PHE A 16 -6.76 -0.43 12.41
C PHE A 16 -6.78 -0.78 13.90
N ASP A 17 -5.92 -0.14 14.69
CA ASP A 17 -5.68 -0.52 16.10
C ASP A 17 -6.29 0.50 17.09
N THR A 18 -6.73 1.66 16.61
CA THR A 18 -7.40 2.68 17.44
C THR A 18 -8.92 2.51 17.47
N SER A 19 -9.56 3.04 18.52
CA SER A 19 -11.02 3.09 18.64
C SER A 19 -11.52 4.46 19.12
N GLY A 20 -12.84 4.66 19.11
CA GLY A 20 -13.46 5.89 19.62
C GLY A 20 -13.14 7.14 18.78
N PRO A 21 -13.01 8.33 19.41
CA PRO A 21 -12.76 9.59 18.71
C PRO A 21 -11.45 9.60 17.91
N VAL A 22 -10.40 8.94 18.40
CA VAL A 22 -9.08 8.89 17.73
C VAL A 22 -9.20 8.17 16.38
N TRP A 23 -9.83 6.99 16.36
CA TRP A 23 -10.12 6.25 15.14
C TRP A 23 -10.93 7.07 14.13
N LYS A 24 -11.97 7.77 14.59
CA LYS A 24 -12.81 8.62 13.73
C LYS A 24 -11.98 9.73 13.07
N ALA A 25 -11.11 10.38 13.84
CA ALA A 25 -10.24 11.44 13.32
C ALA A 25 -9.23 10.89 12.30
N GLN A 26 -8.52 9.81 12.64
CA GLN A 26 -7.53 9.20 11.74
C GLN A 26 -8.17 8.68 10.45
N ARG A 27 -9.28 7.92 10.54
CA ARG A 27 -9.99 7.40 9.36
C ARG A 27 -10.45 8.52 8.43
N LYS A 28 -10.97 9.63 8.98
CA LYS A 28 -11.38 10.80 8.19
C LYS A 28 -10.20 11.39 7.42
N VAL A 29 -9.09 11.66 8.11
CA VAL A 29 -7.89 12.25 7.51
C VAL A 29 -7.28 11.32 6.47
N SER A 30 -7.09 10.02 6.78
CA SER A 30 -6.54 9.04 5.83
C SER A 30 -7.40 8.91 4.58
N THR A 31 -8.74 8.87 4.72
CA THR A 31 -9.65 8.78 3.57
C THR A 31 -9.59 10.04 2.69
N GLN A 32 -9.45 11.21 3.31
CA GLN A 32 -9.29 12.46 2.59
C GLN A 32 -7.98 12.46 1.78
N ILE A 33 -6.85 12.14 2.43
CA ILE A 33 -5.53 12.05 1.78
C ILE A 33 -5.59 11.09 0.59
N LEU A 34 -6.15 9.89 0.76
CA LEU A 34 -6.27 8.92 -0.33
C LEU A 34 -7.07 9.47 -1.53
N ARG A 35 -8.16 10.21 -1.30
CA ARG A 35 -8.95 10.86 -2.37
C ARG A 35 -8.19 11.99 -3.07
N GLU A 36 -7.36 12.71 -2.34
CA GLU A 36 -6.47 13.74 -2.87
C GLU A 36 -5.36 13.12 -3.73
N LEU A 37 -4.82 11.97 -3.32
CA LEU A 37 -3.85 11.17 -4.09
C LEU A 37 -4.47 10.43 -5.29
N GLY A 38 -5.78 10.55 -5.52
CA GLY A 38 -6.44 10.02 -6.70
C GLY A 38 -7.22 8.72 -6.49
N MET A 39 -7.38 8.24 -5.26
CA MET A 39 -8.30 7.14 -4.95
C MET A 39 -9.73 7.53 -5.33
N GLY A 40 -10.39 6.70 -6.15
CA GLY A 40 -11.72 6.98 -6.68
C GLY A 40 -11.75 7.95 -7.86
N ARG A 41 -10.59 8.35 -8.40
CA ARG A 41 -10.45 9.06 -9.67
C ARG A 41 -9.82 8.14 -10.73
N ASN A 42 -9.80 8.61 -11.97
CA ASN A 42 -9.18 7.89 -13.09
C ASN A 42 -7.65 7.67 -12.90
N VAL A 43 -7.00 8.45 -12.03
CA VAL A 43 -5.56 8.31 -11.72
C VAL A 43 -5.20 6.91 -11.19
N LEU A 44 -6.05 6.33 -10.34
CA LEU A 44 -5.83 4.97 -9.84
C LEU A 44 -5.95 3.93 -10.95
N ALA A 45 -6.92 4.09 -11.85
CA ALA A 45 -7.10 3.18 -12.97
C ALA A 45 -5.88 3.20 -13.90
N VAL A 46 -5.32 4.38 -14.18
CA VAL A 46 -4.08 4.52 -14.98
C VAL A 46 -2.91 3.80 -14.31
N LYS A 47 -2.72 3.97 -13.00
CA LYS A 47 -1.65 3.28 -12.25
C LYS A 47 -1.81 1.75 -12.28
N ILE A 48 -3.05 1.26 -12.16
CA ILE A 48 -3.34 -0.18 -12.25
C ILE A 48 -3.04 -0.68 -13.66
N GLU A 49 -3.40 0.07 -14.71
CA GLU A 49 -3.12 -0.31 -16.09
C GLU A 49 -1.61 -0.37 -16.38
N GLU A 50 -0.83 0.58 -15.86
CA GLU A 50 0.64 0.55 -15.91
C GLU A 50 1.20 -0.69 -15.20
N GLU A 51 0.66 -1.04 -14.05
CA GLU A 51 1.09 -2.22 -13.29
C GLU A 51 0.74 -3.53 -14.01
N VAL A 52 -0.42 -3.61 -14.66
CA VAL A 52 -0.82 -4.78 -15.47
C VAL A 52 0.13 -4.98 -16.65
N LYS A 53 0.59 -3.90 -17.29
CA LYS A 53 1.59 -4.00 -18.38
C LYS A 53 2.89 -4.62 -17.88
N GLU A 54 3.36 -4.23 -16.70
CA GLU A 54 4.54 -4.82 -16.08
C GLU A 54 4.31 -6.28 -15.68
N TYR A 55 3.15 -6.58 -15.10
CA TYR A 55 2.77 -7.94 -14.72
C TYR A 55 2.83 -8.90 -15.91
N ILE A 56 2.30 -8.49 -17.06
CA ILE A 56 2.34 -9.26 -18.31
C ILE A 56 3.77 -9.38 -18.84
N ARG A 57 4.58 -8.32 -18.73
CA ARG A 57 5.99 -8.32 -19.14
C ARG A 57 6.77 -9.40 -18.39
N VAL A 58 6.65 -9.44 -17.06
CA VAL A 58 7.33 -10.44 -16.21
C VAL A 58 6.92 -11.86 -16.59
N ILE A 59 5.61 -12.12 -16.74
CA ILE A 59 5.11 -13.44 -17.17
C ILE A 59 5.70 -13.83 -18.54
N SER A 60 5.79 -12.88 -19.47
CA SER A 60 6.32 -13.15 -20.81
C SER A 60 7.82 -13.43 -20.79
N GLU A 61 8.57 -12.75 -19.91
CA GLU A 61 10.01 -12.91 -19.71
C GLU A 61 10.37 -14.23 -19.02
N SER A 62 9.45 -14.84 -18.25
CA SER A 62 9.66 -16.15 -17.63
C SER A 62 9.91 -17.29 -18.64
N GLN A 63 9.59 -17.09 -19.93
CA GLN A 63 9.79 -18.07 -21.02
C GLN A 63 9.30 -19.49 -20.70
N GLY A 64 8.22 -19.60 -19.92
CA GLY A 64 7.61 -20.88 -19.52
C GLY A 64 8.29 -21.55 -18.32
N GLN A 65 9.21 -20.88 -17.64
CA GLN A 65 9.72 -21.33 -16.34
C GLN A 65 8.60 -21.29 -15.28
N PRO A 66 8.63 -22.20 -14.29
CA PRO A 66 7.69 -22.17 -13.18
C PRO A 66 7.77 -20.83 -12.45
N LEU A 67 6.63 -20.14 -12.35
CA LEU A 67 6.51 -18.85 -11.68
C LEU A 67 5.54 -18.96 -10.50
N ASP A 68 5.92 -18.39 -9.36
CA ASP A 68 4.99 -18.21 -8.24
C ASP A 68 4.06 -17.02 -8.51
N LEU A 69 2.91 -17.33 -9.10
CA LEU A 69 1.87 -16.33 -9.40
C LEU A 69 1.30 -15.67 -8.15
N ALA A 70 1.34 -16.32 -6.98
CA ALA A 70 0.87 -15.72 -5.74
C ALA A 70 1.83 -14.63 -5.29
N HIS A 71 3.14 -14.90 -5.34
CA HIS A 71 4.16 -13.91 -5.04
C HIS A 71 4.13 -12.73 -6.02
N LEU A 72 4.06 -13.02 -7.33
CA LEU A 72 3.96 -11.98 -8.35
C LEU A 72 2.74 -11.08 -8.14
N THR A 73 1.58 -11.68 -7.87
CA THR A 73 0.33 -10.93 -7.59
C THR A 73 0.47 -10.07 -6.34
N GLN A 74 1.08 -10.59 -5.28
CA GLN A 74 1.29 -9.83 -4.05
C GLN A 74 2.22 -8.63 -4.28
N ALA A 75 3.32 -8.82 -5.01
CA ALA A 75 4.24 -7.75 -5.38
C ALA A 75 3.53 -6.66 -6.20
N SER A 76 2.70 -7.08 -7.16
CA SER A 76 1.95 -6.18 -8.04
C SER A 76 0.91 -5.35 -7.31
N VAL A 77 0.11 -5.98 -6.44
CA VAL A 77 -0.85 -5.27 -5.58
C VAL A 77 -0.14 -4.29 -4.65
N SER A 78 1.00 -4.69 -4.09
CA SER A 78 1.82 -3.82 -3.24
C SER A 78 2.33 -2.60 -4.01
N ASN A 79 2.79 -2.80 -5.26
CA ASN A 79 3.24 -1.72 -6.13
C ASN A 79 2.14 -0.70 -6.45
N ASN A 80 0.89 -1.15 -6.65
CA ASN A 80 -0.24 -0.23 -6.81
C ASN A 80 -0.39 0.69 -5.59
N ILE A 81 -0.34 0.14 -4.38
CA ILE A 81 -0.43 0.93 -3.14
C ILE A 81 0.80 1.84 -2.96
N CYS A 82 2.02 1.34 -3.19
CA CYS A 82 3.25 2.13 -3.13
C CYS A 82 3.25 3.28 -4.14
N SER A 83 2.74 3.06 -5.34
CA SER A 83 2.63 4.09 -6.39
C SER A 83 1.68 5.23 -5.99
N ILE A 84 0.67 4.95 -5.16
CA ILE A 84 -0.27 5.95 -4.64
C ILE A 84 0.32 6.67 -3.43
N VAL A 85 0.84 5.92 -2.46
CA VAL A 85 1.24 6.45 -1.15
C VAL A 85 2.65 7.04 -1.17
N LEU A 86 3.58 6.38 -1.86
CA LEU A 86 4.99 6.77 -1.93
C LEU A 86 5.34 7.49 -3.25
N GLY A 87 4.41 7.51 -4.21
CA GLY A 87 4.63 8.12 -5.52
C GLY A 87 5.61 7.35 -6.42
N LYS A 88 6.03 6.15 -6.04
CA LYS A 88 6.98 5.33 -6.81
C LYS A 88 6.60 3.84 -6.81
N ARG A 89 6.95 3.18 -7.90
CA ARG A 89 6.87 1.72 -8.06
C ARG A 89 8.23 1.10 -7.73
N PHE A 90 8.21 -0.15 -7.31
CA PHE A 90 9.40 -0.95 -7.10
C PHE A 90 9.49 -2.03 -8.16
N GLU A 91 10.71 -2.39 -8.54
CA GLU A 91 10.95 -3.49 -9.47
C GLU A 91 10.42 -4.79 -8.87
N ILE A 92 9.64 -5.52 -9.66
CA ILE A 92 9.30 -6.90 -9.36
C ILE A 92 10.57 -7.71 -9.60
N ARG A 93 11.13 -8.27 -8.54
CA ARG A 93 12.27 -9.18 -8.61
C ARG A 93 11.73 -10.60 -8.43
N GLU A 94 12.02 -11.46 -9.41
CA GLU A 94 11.86 -12.91 -9.29
C GLU A 94 13.02 -13.54 -8.51
#